data_AF-A0A3B8L748-F1
#
_entry.id   AF-A0A3B8L748-F1
#
_cell.length_a   1.000
_cell.length_b   1.000
_cell.length_c   1.000
_cell.angle_alpha   90.00
_cell.angle_beta   90.00
_cell.angle_gamma   90.00
#
_symmetry.space_group_name_H-M   'P 1'
#
loop_
_entity.id
_entity.type
_entity.pdbx_description
1 polymer ?
#
loop_
_entity_poly.entity_id
_entity_poly.type
_entity_poly.pdbx_seq_one_letter_code
_entity_poly.pdbx_strand_id
1 'polypeptide(L)' 'LQAAMEGYEVTTMDEVASRGDIFVTATGCCGVITGAHMEQMKNEAIVCNIG' A
#
# COMPACT_ATOMS: atom_id res chain seq x y z
N LEU A 1 -2.43 -15.12 4.12
CA LEU A 1 -1.69 -15.92 5.13
C LEU A 1 -0.29 -16.31 4.67
N GLN A 2 -0.09 -16.69 3.40
CA GLN A 2 1.25 -17.05 2.89
C GLN A 2 2.31 -15.96 3.11
N ALA A 3 2.00 -14.69 2.81
CA ALA A 3 2.93 -13.58 3.07
C ALA A 3 3.36 -13.47 4.55
N ALA A 4 2.44 -13.69 5.49
CA ALA A 4 2.77 -13.72 6.91
C ALA A 4 3.68 -14.91 7.29
N MET A 5 3.51 -16.06 6.64
CA MET A 5 4.40 -17.23 6.82
C MET A 5 5.81 -16.98 6.29
N GLU A 6 5.96 -16.09 5.31
CA GLU A 6 7.26 -15.64 4.77
C GLU A 6 7.87 -14.47 5.58
N GLY A 7 7.20 -14.03 6.66
CA GLY A 7 7.70 -12.99 7.56
C GLY A 7 7.30 -11.56 7.17
N TYR A 8 6.41 -11.39 6.18
CA TYR A 8 5.89 -10.07 5.82
C TYR A 8 4.73 -9.66 6.73
N GLU A 9 4.70 -8.39 7.11
CA GLU A 9 3.54 -7.79 7.79
C GLU A 9 2.33 -7.77 6.84
N VAL A 10 1.20 -8.33 7.27
CA VAL A 10 -0.07 -8.26 6.53
C VAL A 10 -0.99 -7.34 7.30
N THR A 11 -1.25 -6.17 6.72
CA THR A 11 -1.99 -5.05 7.32
C THR A 11 -2.85 -4.37 6.24
N THR A 12 -3.67 -3.39 6.62
CA THR A 12 -4.60 -2.68 5.73
C THR A 12 -3.95 -1.43 5.14
N MET A 13 -4.49 -0.93 4.01
CA MET A 13 -4.02 0.32 3.40
C MET A 13 -4.17 1.52 4.35
N ASP A 14 -5.23 1.56 5.15
CA ASP A 14 -5.46 2.63 6.13
C ASP A 14 -4.36 2.70 7.19
N GLU A 15 -3.86 1.54 7.66
CA GLU A 15 -2.78 1.48 8.65
C GLU A 15 -1.40 1.81 8.08
N VAL A 16 -1.14 1.52 6.79
CA VAL A 16 0.17 1.76 6.18
C VAL A 16 0.30 3.11 5.48
N ALA A 17 -0.81 3.75 5.08
CA ALA A 17 -0.77 4.97 4.27
C ALA A 17 0.13 6.05 4.90
N SER A 18 0.05 6.25 6.22
CA SER A 18 0.83 7.26 6.94
C SER A 18 2.30 6.93 7.20
N ARG A 19 2.71 5.65 7.05
CA ARG A 19 4.07 5.20 7.36
C ARG A 19 4.85 4.61 6.19
N GLY A 20 4.21 4.28 5.07
CA GLY A 20 4.88 3.78 3.88
C GLY A 20 5.66 4.86 3.13
N ASP A 21 6.81 4.49 2.58
CA ASP A 21 7.63 5.36 1.72
C ASP A 21 7.46 5.00 0.24
N ILE A 22 7.20 3.72 -0.06
CA ILE A 22 7.00 3.19 -1.41
C ILE A 22 5.77 2.28 -1.41
N PHE A 23 4.84 2.57 -2.31
CA PHE A 23 3.61 1.81 -2.50
C PHE A 23 3.59 1.18 -3.90
N VAL A 24 3.36 -0.13 -3.95
CA VAL A 24 3.25 -0.88 -5.20
C VAL A 24 1.94 -1.65 -5.19
N THR A 25 1.06 -1.40 -6.16
CA THR A 25 -0.15 -2.20 -6.37
C THR A 25 0.13 -3.33 -7.36
N ALA A 26 -0.29 -4.55 -7.01
CA ALA A 26 -0.06 -5.77 -7.81
C ALA A 26 -1.27 -6.74 -7.74
N THR A 27 -2.50 -6.19 -7.70
CA THR A 27 -3.71 -6.97 -7.36
C THR A 27 -4.64 -7.26 -8.54
N GLY A 28 -4.45 -6.59 -9.70
CA GLY A 28 -5.39 -6.66 -10.82
C GLY A 28 -6.79 -6.12 -10.53
N CYS A 29 -6.95 -5.29 -9.48
CA CYS A 29 -8.23 -4.76 -9.00
C CYS A 29 -8.26 -3.21 -9.06
N CYS A 30 -9.47 -2.63 -9.10
CA CYS A 30 -9.67 -1.19 -9.00
C CYS A 30 -9.85 -0.72 -7.55
N GLY A 31 -9.54 0.56 -7.28
CA GLY A 31 -9.79 1.18 -5.97
C GLY A 31 -8.85 0.72 -4.84
N VAL A 32 -7.71 0.13 -5.16
CA VAL A 32 -6.73 -0.38 -4.17
C VAL A 32 -6.08 0.77 -3.39
N ILE A 33 -5.62 1.80 -4.11
CA ILE A 33 -5.16 3.06 -3.55
C ILE A 33 -6.14 4.14 -3.99
N THR A 34 -6.73 4.84 -3.03
CA THR A 34 -7.73 5.90 -3.26
C THR A 34 -7.12 7.27 -2.96
N GLY A 35 -7.83 8.35 -3.32
CA GLY A 35 -7.45 9.72 -2.94
C GLY A 35 -7.29 9.89 -1.44
N ALA A 36 -8.21 9.31 -0.66
CA ALA A 36 -8.16 9.34 0.81
C ALA A 36 -6.91 8.64 1.39
N HIS A 37 -6.39 7.60 0.73
CA HIS A 37 -5.12 6.99 1.13
C HIS A 37 -3.94 7.91 0.80
N MET A 38 -3.94 8.54 -0.38
CA MET A 38 -2.86 9.44 -0.82
C MET A 38 -2.75 10.69 0.04
N GLU A 39 -3.86 11.25 0.52
CA GLU A 39 -3.86 12.38 1.45
C GLU A 39 -3.16 12.08 2.79
N GLN A 40 -3.09 10.80 3.17
CA GLN A 40 -2.43 10.36 4.40
C GLN A 40 -0.96 10.00 4.18
N MET A 41 -0.49 9.91 2.93
CA MET A 41 0.88 9.51 2.63
C MET A 41 1.91 10.55 3.08
N LYS A 42 3.12 10.07 3.37
CA LYS A 42 4.25 10.96 3.63
C LYS A 42 4.50 11.85 2.41
N ASN A 43 4.97 13.08 2.67
CA ASN A 43 5.52 13.91 1.61
C ASN A 43 6.65 13.14 0.91
N GLU A 44 6.69 13.21 -0.43
CA GLU A 44 7.63 12.46 -1.30
C GLU A 44 7.48 10.93 -1.28
N ALA A 45 6.37 10.38 -0.77
CA ALA A 45 6.07 8.97 -0.97
C ALA A 45 5.96 8.60 -2.46
N ILE A 46 6.50 7.44 -2.82
CA ILE A 46 6.48 6.94 -4.20
C ILE A 46 5.33 5.97 -4.37
N VAL A 47 4.53 6.15 -5.42
CA VAL A 47 3.42 5.26 -5.76
C VAL A 47 3.60 4.73 -7.18
N CYS A 48 3.44 3.42 -7.35
CA CYS A 48 3.52 2.75 -8.65
C CYS A 48 2.48 1.62 -8.75
N ASN A 49 2.04 1.32 -9.98
CA ASN A 49 1.22 0.15 -10.29
C ASN A 49 1.97 -0.80 -11.21
N ILE A 50 2.01 -2.10 -10.85
CA ILE A 50 2.55 -3.19 -11.67
C ILE A 50 1.51 -4.34 -11.86
N GLY A 51 0.30 -4.17 -11.32
CA GLY A 51 -0.82 -5.07 -11.52
C GLY A 51 -1.62 -4.80 -12.78
#